data_AF-A0AAE0PZ01-F1
#
_entry.id   AF-A0AAE0PZ01-F1
#
_cell.length_a   1.000
_cell.length_b   1.000
_cell.length_c   1.000
_cell.angle_alpha   90.00
_cell.angle_beta   90.00
_cell.angle_gamma   90.00
#
_symmetry.space_group_name_H-M   'P 1'
#
loop_
_entity.id
_entity.type
_entity.pdbx_description
1 polymer ?
#
loop_
_entity_poly.entity_id
_entity_poly.type
_entity_poly.pdbx_seq_one_letter_code
_entity_poly.pdbx_strand_id
1 'polypeptide(L)'
;MLVNFYTAIIESILTSSITVWFAAATARDKAKLQRVIHSAEKVIGCSLPSLQELYVSRSRRHAAKIAADPSHPGNELFRSLPSGKRLWSIRTRTSRHKNSFFPTAVSLLNSAPLTPR
;
A
#
# COMPACT_ATOMS: atom_id res chain seq x y z
N MET A 1 14.45 23.83 -1.91
CA MET A 1 13.70 23.80 -3.19
C MET A 1 13.62 22.40 -3.77
N LEU A 2 14.74 21.72 -4.06
CA LEU A 2 14.72 20.37 -4.67
C LEU A 2 14.18 19.27 -3.75
N VAL A 3 14.58 19.25 -2.47
CA VAL A 3 14.11 18.27 -1.48
C VAL A 3 12.59 18.29 -1.38
N ASN A 4 11.99 19.47 -1.21
CA ASN A 4 10.54 19.62 -1.14
C ASN A 4 9.82 19.20 -2.44
N PHE A 5 10.43 19.39 -3.61
CA PHE A 5 9.85 18.96 -4.88
C PHE A 5 9.86 17.43 -5.03
N TYR A 6 10.99 16.77 -4.72
CA TYR A 6 11.06 15.31 -4.72
C TYR A 6 10.18 14.71 -3.64
N THR A 7 10.19 15.25 -2.42
CA THR A 7 9.27 14.86 -1.35
C THR A 7 7.82 15.06 -1.78
N ALA A 8 7.45 16.18 -2.40
CA ALA A 8 6.07 16.44 -2.83
C ALA A 8 5.62 15.56 -4.01
N ILE A 9 6.49 15.24 -4.98
CA ILE A 9 6.13 14.34 -6.10
C ILE A 9 6.08 12.89 -5.63
N ILE A 10 7.07 12.45 -4.84
CA ILE A 10 7.06 11.14 -4.17
C ILE A 10 5.81 11.05 -3.31
N GLU A 11 5.54 12.04 -2.47
CA GLU A 11 4.32 12.09 -1.68
C GLU A 11 3.09 12.10 -2.56
N SER A 12 2.92 12.96 -3.56
CA SER A 12 1.71 13.05 -4.39
C SER A 12 1.39 11.76 -5.16
N ILE A 13 2.36 11.20 -5.87
CA ILE A 13 2.21 9.97 -6.66
C ILE A 13 2.04 8.76 -5.74
N LEU A 14 2.72 8.74 -4.60
CA LEU A 14 2.69 7.62 -3.65
C LEU A 14 1.60 7.75 -2.57
N THR A 15 0.99 8.91 -2.35
CA THR A 15 -0.06 9.10 -1.32
C THR A 15 -1.45 8.82 -1.83
N SER A 16 -1.75 9.14 -3.09
CA SER A 16 -3.12 9.09 -3.59
C SER A 16 -3.46 7.78 -4.30
N SER A 17 -2.56 7.24 -5.14
CA SER A 17 -2.91 6.19 -6.09
C SER A 17 -2.02 4.94 -6.06
N ILE A 18 -0.93 4.89 -5.28
CA ILE A 18 -0.05 3.70 -5.23
C ILE A 18 -0.79 2.41 -4.86
N THR A 19 -1.81 2.52 -4.01
CA THR A 19 -2.68 1.43 -3.59
C THR A 19 -3.47 0.82 -4.74
N VAL A 20 -3.68 1.59 -5.83
CA VAL A 20 -4.46 1.21 -7.01
C VAL A 20 -3.59 0.51 -8.06
N TRP A 21 -2.39 1.04 -8.34
CA TRP A 21 -1.58 0.57 -9.46
C TRP A 21 -0.44 -0.37 -9.07
N PHE A 22 0.08 -0.34 -7.83
CA PHE A 22 1.30 -1.07 -7.47
C PHE A 22 1.17 -2.58 -7.66
N ALA A 23 0.06 -3.18 -7.22
CA ALA A 23 -0.14 -4.63 -7.35
C ALA A 23 -0.31 -5.05 -8.82
N ALA A 24 -0.80 -4.16 -9.69
CA ALA A 24 -0.95 -4.41 -11.12
C ALA A 24 0.34 -4.14 -11.93
N ALA A 25 1.25 -3.31 -11.44
CA ALA A 25 2.47 -2.94 -12.16
C ALA A 25 3.45 -4.11 -12.33
N THR A 26 4.11 -4.16 -13.49
CA THR A 26 5.10 -5.21 -13.80
C THR A 26 6.37 -5.03 -12.98
N ALA A 27 7.18 -6.08 -12.87
CA ALA A 27 8.48 -6.01 -12.22
C ALA A 27 9.40 -4.97 -12.88
N ARG A 28 9.32 -4.82 -14.22
CA ARG A 28 10.08 -3.82 -14.97
C ARG A 28 9.67 -2.40 -14.59
N ASP A 29 8.37 -2.12 -14.46
CA ASP A 29 7.88 -0.79 -14.09
C ASP A 29 8.29 -0.42 -12.67
N LYS A 30 8.14 -1.37 -11.73
CA LYS A 30 8.59 -1.22 -10.34
C LYS A 30 10.09 -0.94 -10.25
N ALA A 31 10.91 -1.66 -11.02
CA ALA A 31 12.35 -1.43 -11.06
C ALA A 31 12.71 -0.05 -11.61
N LYS A 32 12.01 0.43 -12.66
CA LYS A 32 12.21 1.79 -13.18
C LYS A 32 11.86 2.86 -12.13
N LEU A 33 10.73 2.71 -11.45
CA LEU A 33 10.31 3.65 -10.39
C LEU A 33 11.27 3.63 -9.21
N GLN A 34 11.76 2.46 -8.80
CA GLN A 34 12.76 2.35 -7.75
C GLN A 34 14.08 3.05 -8.14
N ARG A 35 14.50 3.05 -9.42
CA ARG A 35 15.67 3.83 -9.87
C ARG A 35 15.46 5.35 -9.74
N VAL A 36 14.24 5.83 -9.93
CA VAL A 36 13.91 7.25 -9.69
C VAL A 36 14.10 7.59 -8.21
N ILE A 37 13.63 6.73 -7.31
CA ILE A 37 13.86 6.88 -5.86
C ILE A 37 15.36 6.94 -5.55
N HIS A 38 16.14 5.98 -6.03
CA HIS A 38 17.60 5.99 -5.82
C HIS A 38 18.31 7.22 -6.39
N SER A 39 17.82 7.74 -7.52
CA SER A 39 18.38 8.97 -8.10
C SER A 39 18.08 10.17 -7.21
N ALA A 40 16.87 10.24 -6.64
CA ALA A 40 16.50 11.25 -5.66
C ALA A 40 17.33 11.13 -4.38
N GLU A 41 17.54 9.91 -3.85
CA GLU A 41 18.43 9.67 -2.70
C GLU A 41 19.83 10.24 -2.92
N LYS A 42 20.42 9.99 -4.10
CA LYS A 42 21.75 10.52 -4.45
C LYS A 42 21.80 12.04 -4.49
N VAL A 43 20.74 12.68 -4.99
CA VAL A 43 20.68 14.14 -5.11
C VAL A 43 20.46 14.81 -3.75
N ILE A 44 19.66 14.19 -2.88
CA ILE A 44 19.32 14.76 -1.56
C ILE A 44 20.40 14.39 -0.52
N GLY A 45 21.11 13.28 -0.72
CA GLY A 45 22.11 12.78 0.23
C GLY A 45 21.51 12.07 1.44
N CYS A 46 20.23 11.68 1.39
CA CYS A 46 19.56 10.92 2.44
C CYS A 46 18.89 9.65 1.89
N SER A 47 18.67 8.67 2.76
CA SER A 47 17.90 7.48 2.38
C SER A 47 16.40 7.79 2.34
N LEU A 48 15.75 7.32 1.29
CA LEU A 48 14.31 7.42 1.08
C LEU A 48 13.68 6.03 1.21
N PRO A 49 12.41 5.94 1.67
CA PRO A 49 11.70 4.68 1.71
C PRO A 49 11.64 4.03 0.33
N SER A 50 11.82 2.71 0.27
CA SER A 50 11.67 1.96 -0.98
C SER A 50 10.24 2.00 -1.51
N LEU A 51 10.07 1.76 -2.81
CA LEU A 51 8.76 1.72 -3.45
C LEU A 51 7.81 0.71 -2.76
N GLN A 52 8.35 -0.41 -2.28
CA GLN A 52 7.59 -1.43 -1.57
C GLN A 52 7.16 -0.97 -0.17
N GLU A 53 8.05 -0.32 0.58
CA GLU A 53 7.70 0.22 1.91
C GLU A 53 6.64 1.31 1.82
N LEU A 54 6.74 2.16 0.79
CA LEU A 54 5.73 3.16 0.48
C LEU A 54 4.38 2.52 0.20
N TYR A 55 4.34 1.49 -0.65
CA TYR A 55 3.13 0.73 -0.92
C TYR A 55 2.53 0.11 0.36
N VAL A 56 3.35 -0.55 1.18
CA VAL A 56 2.92 -1.22 2.41
C VAL A 56 2.37 -0.22 3.42
N SER A 57 3.13 0.84 3.70
CA SER A 57 2.75 1.90 4.64
C SER A 57 1.42 2.56 4.25
N ARG A 58 1.28 2.91 2.97
CA ARG A 58 0.06 3.57 2.46
C ARG A 58 -1.13 2.61 2.44
N SER A 59 -0.94 1.36 2.02
CA SER A 59 -2.00 0.35 2.01
C SER A 59 -2.54 0.10 3.42
N ARG A 60 -1.64 -0.04 4.41
CA ARG A 60 -2.03 -0.20 5.82
C ARG A 60 -2.80 1.01 6.33
N ARG A 61 -2.29 2.21 6.09
CA ARG A 61 -2.96 3.45 6.55
C ARG A 61 -4.33 3.63 5.90
N HIS A 62 -4.47 3.32 4.62
CA HIS A 62 -5.75 3.44 3.92
C HIS A 62 -6.75 2.39 4.40
N ALA A 63 -6.32 1.13 4.53
CA ALA A 63 -7.15 0.05 5.07
C ALA A 63 -7.59 0.34 6.51
N ALA A 64 -6.70 0.86 7.36
CA ALA A 64 -7.04 1.26 8.72
C ALA A 64 -8.09 2.37 8.78
N LYS A 65 -8.02 3.36 7.86
CA LYS A 65 -9.05 4.41 7.76
C LYS A 65 -10.41 3.83 7.38
N ILE A 66 -10.45 2.93 6.39
CA ILE A 66 -11.69 2.27 5.97
C ILE A 66 -12.26 1.39 7.09
N ALA A 67 -11.42 0.61 7.76
CA ALA A 67 -11.82 -0.27 8.86
C ALA A 67 -12.33 0.51 10.08
N ALA A 68 -11.81 1.73 10.30
CA ALA A 68 -12.23 2.61 11.39
C ALA A 68 -13.54 3.36 11.11
N ASP A 69 -14.00 3.41 9.86
CA ASP A 69 -15.23 4.10 9.45
C ASP A 69 -16.36 3.09 9.18
N PRO A 70 -17.34 2.94 10.08
CA PRO A 70 -18.47 2.02 9.89
C PRO A 70 -19.40 2.41 8.74
N SER A 71 -19.41 3.68 8.32
CA SER A 71 -20.26 4.16 7.22
C SER A 71 -19.69 3.84 5.84
N HIS A 72 -18.41 3.46 5.77
CA HIS A 72 -17.74 3.18 4.53
C HIS A 72 -18.21 1.84 3.93
N PRO A 73 -18.59 1.77 2.63
CA PRO A 73 -19.14 0.55 2.03
C PRO A 73 -18.15 -0.64 2.01
N GLY A 74 -16.85 -0.34 2.00
CA GLY A 74 -15.78 -1.33 2.09
C GLY A 74 -15.38 -1.74 3.52
N ASN A 75 -16.04 -1.23 4.57
CA ASN A 75 -15.70 -1.55 5.96
C ASN A 75 -15.84 -3.06 6.25
N GLU A 76 -16.92 -3.67 5.76
CA GLU A 76 -17.22 -5.09 5.97
C GLU A 76 -16.13 -6.03 5.43
N LEU A 77 -15.39 -5.59 4.40
CA LEU A 77 -14.30 -6.36 3.81
C LEU A 77 -13.07 -6.44 4.71
N PHE A 78 -12.95 -5.55 5.70
CA PHE A 78 -11.88 -5.54 6.70
C PHE A 78 -12.32 -6.10 8.05
N ARG A 79 -13.37 -6.93 8.08
CA ARG A 79 -13.80 -7.61 9.31
C ARG A 79 -12.81 -8.70 9.71
N SER A 80 -12.52 -8.78 11.00
CA SER A 80 -11.72 -9.87 11.58
C SER A 80 -12.54 -11.16 11.73
N LEU A 81 -11.86 -12.30 11.66
CA LEU A 81 -12.43 -13.59 12.07
C LEU A 81 -12.75 -13.58 13.58
N PRO A 82 -13.62 -14.49 14.06
CA PRO A 82 -13.93 -14.59 15.49
C PRO A 82 -12.71 -14.77 16.40
N SER A 83 -11.62 -15.33 15.88
CA SER A 83 -10.35 -15.46 16.61
C SER A 83 -9.59 -14.15 16.78
N GLY A 84 -9.97 -13.07 16.09
CA GLY A 84 -9.32 -11.76 16.13
C GLY A 84 -7.94 -11.68 15.44
N LYS A 85 -7.38 -12.81 15.01
CA LYS A 85 -5.98 -12.88 14.52
C LYS A 85 -5.81 -12.52 13.04
N ARG A 86 -6.87 -12.63 12.25
CA ARG A 86 -6.84 -12.47 10.78
C ARG A 86 -8.14 -11.86 10.28
N LEU A 87 -8.06 -11.20 9.14
CA LEU A 87 -9.18 -10.70 8.35
C LEU A 87 -9.74 -11.79 7.42
N TRP A 88 -11.03 -11.67 7.08
CA TRP A 88 -11.66 -12.53 6.08
C TRP A 88 -11.00 -12.36 4.71
N SER A 89 -10.57 -13.46 4.10
CA SER A 89 -9.96 -13.43 2.78
C SER A 89 -11.01 -13.18 1.70
N ILE A 90 -10.68 -12.32 0.73
CA ILE A 90 -11.57 -12.03 -0.41
C ILE A 90 -11.27 -13.03 -1.52
N ARG A 91 -12.26 -13.86 -1.87
CA ARG A 91 -12.13 -14.82 -2.96
C ARG A 91 -12.12 -14.07 -4.29
N THR A 92 -11.07 -14.27 -5.08
CA THR A 92 -10.92 -13.62 -6.39
C THR A 92 -10.78 -14.67 -7.50
N ARG A 93 -11.40 -14.42 -8.66
CA ARG A 93 -11.36 -15.34 -9.82
C ARG A 93 -10.38 -14.91 -10.90
N THR A 94 -10.04 -13.61 -10.95
CA THR A 94 -9.19 -13.03 -11.99
C THR A 94 -7.98 -12.34 -11.37
N SER A 95 -6.88 -12.30 -12.11
CA SER A 95 -5.67 -11.56 -11.71
C SER A 95 -5.96 -10.08 -11.49
N ARG A 96 -6.78 -9.47 -12.36
CA ARG A 96 -7.20 -8.07 -12.23
C ARG A 96 -7.86 -7.77 -10.89
N HIS A 97 -8.83 -8.60 -10.47
CA HIS A 97 -9.50 -8.39 -9.19
C HIS A 97 -8.57 -8.71 -8.01
N LYS A 98 -7.78 -9.78 -8.12
CA LYS A 98 -6.76 -10.14 -7.12
C LYS A 98 -5.77 -8.99 -6.85
N ASN A 99 -5.36 -8.30 -7.91
CA ASN A 99 -4.41 -7.19 -7.86
C ASN A 99 -5.08 -5.83 -7.57
N SER A 100 -6.37 -5.80 -7.24
CA SER A 100 -7.03 -4.58 -6.77
C SER A 100 -6.72 -4.32 -5.29
N PHE A 101 -7.11 -3.14 -4.81
CA PHE A 101 -6.78 -2.69 -3.46
C PHE A 101 -7.25 -3.67 -2.37
N PHE A 102 -8.55 -3.99 -2.30
CA PHE A 102 -9.10 -4.74 -1.16
C PHE A 102 -8.46 -6.13 -0.97
N PRO A 103 -8.39 -7.02 -1.98
CA PRO A 103 -7.81 -8.35 -1.79
C PRO A 103 -6.32 -8.28 -1.43
N THR A 104 -5.59 -7.34 -2.03
CA THR A 104 -4.16 -7.18 -1.73
C THR A 104 -3.94 -6.60 -0.34
N ALA A 105 -4.75 -5.61 0.09
CA ALA A 105 -4.68 -5.01 1.41
C ALA A 105 -5.01 -6.03 2.52
N VAL A 106 -6.06 -6.84 2.33
CA VAL A 106 -6.41 -7.94 3.24
C VAL A 106 -5.28 -8.95 3.34
N SER A 107 -4.70 -9.38 2.21
CA SER A 107 -3.56 -10.31 2.20
C SER A 107 -2.34 -9.72 2.93
N LEU A 108 -2.06 -8.43 2.71
CA LEU A 108 -0.95 -7.72 3.33
C LEU A 108 -1.12 -7.61 4.84
N LEU A 109 -2.33 -7.31 5.32
CA LEU A 109 -2.64 -7.23 6.75
C LEU A 109 -2.62 -8.61 7.41
N ASN A 110 -3.04 -9.67 6.71
CA ASN A 110 -2.98 -11.04 7.21
C ASN A 110 -1.55 -11.62 7.26
N SER A 111 -0.63 -11.07 6.47
CA SER A 111 0.77 -11.52 6.43
C SER A 111 1.63 -10.90 7.52
N ALA A 112 1.14 -9.87 8.21
CA ALA A 112 1.78 -9.28 9.37
C ALA A 112 1.03 -9.72 10.64
N PRO A 113 1.71 -10.12 11.73
CA PRO A 113 1.01 -10.37 12.99
C PRO A 113 0.32 -9.07 13.43
N LEU A 114 -1.01 -9.11 13.59
CA LEU A 114 -1.74 -8.08 14.31
C LEU A 114 -1.23 -8.13 15.75
N THR A 115 -0.28 -7.28 16.11
CA THR A 115 0.10 -7.10 17.50
C THR A 115 -1.12 -6.56 18.25
N PRO A 116 -1.63 -7.25 19.28
CA PRO A 116 -2.70 -6.70 20.10
C PRO A 116 -2.18 -5.40 20.75
N ARG A 117 -2.99 -4.35 20.68
CA ARG A 117 -2.79 -3.11 21.45
C ARG A 117 -3.08 -3.38 22.93
#